data_AF-A0A1A8NAP1-F1
#
_entry.id   AF-A0A1A8NAP1-F1
#
_cell.length_a   1.000
_cell.length_b   1.000
_cell.length_c   1.000
_cell.angle_alpha   90.00
_cell.angle_beta   90.00
_cell.angle_gamma   90.00
#
_symmetry.space_group_name_H-M   'P 1'
#
loop_
_entity.id
_entity.type
_entity.pdbx_description
1 polymer ?
#
loop_
_entity_poly.entity_id
_entity_poly.type
_entity_poly.pdbx_seq_one_letter_code
_entity_poly.pdbx_strand_id
1 'polypeptide(L)'
;DIRAEFWVEKAAKLMPGHPAIYNLKESLLSRQGQQGWNQLFDLLQAELAARPADAHVNVKMVQLFCQDGRLDEAVKHCLAAEKRGLLRNSLDWYTVVLTTLQEYLDQPSVSSNEKMYRHLQ
;
A
#
# COMPACT_ATOMS: atom_id res chain seq x y z
N ASP A 1 18.94 3.50 -14.30
CA ASP A 1 20.42 3.47 -14.23
C ASP A 1 20.80 2.09 -13.71
N ILE A 2 21.34 1.24 -14.58
CA ILE A 2 21.60 -0.20 -14.31
C ILE A 2 22.54 -0.39 -13.11
N ARG A 3 23.37 0.62 -12.80
CA ARG A 3 24.27 0.59 -11.64
C ARG A 3 23.52 0.60 -10.31
N ALA A 4 22.42 1.35 -10.21
CA ALA A 4 21.67 1.45 -8.97
C ALA A 4 20.98 0.12 -8.62
N GLU A 5 20.33 -0.52 -9.61
CA GLU A 5 19.70 -1.83 -9.47
C GLU A 5 20.72 -2.91 -9.06
N PHE A 6 21.89 -2.92 -9.69
CA PHE A 6 22.98 -3.84 -9.37
C PHE A 6 23.43 -3.74 -7.90
N TRP A 7 23.63 -2.52 -7.41
CA TRP A 7 24.08 -2.30 -6.02
C TRP A 7 23.00 -2.65 -5.00
N VAL A 8 21.73 -2.39 -5.33
CA VAL A 8 20.60 -2.76 -4.46
C VAL A 8 20.46 -4.28 -4.35
N GLU A 9 20.60 -5.02 -5.45
CA GLU A 9 20.60 -6.49 -5.41
C GLU A 9 21.78 -7.08 -4.65
N LYS A 10 22.97 -6.48 -4.77
CA LYS A 10 24.13 -6.86 -3.96
C LYS A 10 23.88 -6.62 -2.47
N ALA A 11 23.33 -5.47 -2.11
CA ALA A 11 23.04 -5.12 -0.73
C ALA A 11 21.93 -6.01 -0.13
N ALA A 12 20.92 -6.39 -0.92
CA ALA A 12 19.87 -7.32 -0.51
C ALA A 12 20.41 -8.71 -0.15
N LYS A 13 21.44 -9.19 -0.87
CA LYS A 13 22.11 -10.47 -0.56
C LYS A 13 22.92 -10.42 0.73
N LEU A 14 23.46 -9.25 1.07
CA LEU A 14 24.27 -9.06 2.28
C LEU A 14 23.39 -8.84 3.52
N MET A 15 22.25 -8.16 3.36
CA MET A 15 21.35 -7.77 4.43
C MET A 15 19.88 -8.05 4.06
N PRO A 16 19.48 -9.33 4.04
CA PRO A 16 18.11 -9.70 3.71
C PRO A 16 17.12 -9.13 4.75
N GLY A 17 16.03 -8.53 4.28
CA GLY A 17 14.97 -7.97 5.13
C GLY A 17 15.32 -6.65 5.84
N HIS A 18 16.48 -6.05 5.56
CA HIS A 18 16.85 -4.77 6.16
C HIS A 18 16.00 -3.62 5.55
N PRO A 19 15.35 -2.75 6.36
CA PRO A 19 14.45 -1.70 5.86
C PRO A 19 15.05 -0.76 4.82
N ALA A 20 16.35 -0.47 4.93
CA ALA A 20 17.05 0.37 3.93
C ALA A 20 17.09 -0.27 2.53
N ILE A 21 17.16 -1.61 2.44
CA ILE A 21 17.13 -2.31 1.15
C ILE A 21 15.76 -2.15 0.50
N TYR A 22 14.70 -2.30 1.31
CA TYR A 22 13.34 -2.07 0.86
C TYR A 22 13.15 -0.64 0.32
N ASN A 23 13.54 0.39 1.08
CA ASN A 23 13.40 1.80 0.66
C ASN A 23 14.15 2.06 -0.67
N LEU A 24 15.33 1.44 -0.86
CA LEU A 24 16.09 1.55 -2.10
C LEU A 24 15.40 0.87 -3.28
N LYS A 25 14.88 -0.36 -3.08
CA LYS A 25 14.12 -1.08 -4.11
C LYS A 25 12.85 -0.32 -4.48
N GLU A 26 12.10 0.14 -3.48
CA GLU A 26 10.88 0.93 -3.65
C GLU A 26 11.14 2.20 -4.48
N SER A 27 12.20 2.96 -4.15
CA SER A 27 12.56 4.18 -4.87
C SER A 27 12.94 3.92 -6.33
N LEU A 28 13.64 2.83 -6.62
CA LEU A 28 13.96 2.45 -8.00
C LEU A 28 12.72 2.05 -8.80
N LEU A 29 11.88 1.19 -8.22
CA LEU A 29 10.69 0.66 -8.89
C LEU A 29 9.64 1.75 -9.14
N SER A 30 9.48 2.68 -8.19
CA SER A 30 8.56 3.82 -8.34
C SER A 30 8.91 4.71 -9.55
N ARG A 31 10.16 4.69 -10.04
CA ARG A 31 10.61 5.47 -11.21
C ARG A 31 10.39 4.77 -12.54
N GLN A 32 10.05 3.48 -12.54
CA GLN A 32 9.87 2.66 -13.75
C GLN A 32 8.42 2.65 -14.28
N GLY A 33 7.51 3.43 -13.65
CA GLY A 33 6.11 3.53 -14.08
C GLY A 33 5.36 2.21 -13.97
N GLN A 34 4.53 1.89 -14.97
CA GLN A 34 3.69 0.67 -15.01
C GLN A 34 4.49 -0.64 -14.89
N GLN A 35 5.70 -0.73 -15.48
CA GLN A 35 6.53 -1.94 -15.32
C GLN A 35 7.07 -2.10 -13.90
N GLY A 36 7.33 -0.98 -13.22
CA GLY A 36 7.73 -0.97 -11.82
C GLY A 36 6.59 -1.31 -10.86
N TRP A 37 5.33 -1.12 -11.28
CA TRP A 37 4.16 -1.39 -10.44
C TRP A 37 4.07 -2.86 -10.01
N ASN A 38 4.15 -3.80 -10.96
CA ASN A 38 4.05 -5.23 -10.65
C ASN A 38 5.18 -5.69 -9.71
N GLN A 39 6.41 -5.27 -10.01
CA GLN A 39 7.57 -5.60 -9.19
C GLN A 39 7.49 -4.96 -7.80
N LEU A 40 6.95 -3.74 -7.70
CA LEU A 40 6.76 -3.06 -6.44
C LEU A 40 5.66 -3.75 -5.62
N PHE A 41 4.59 -4.20 -6.26
CA PHE A 41 3.53 -4.97 -5.63
C PHE A 41 4.05 -6.29 -5.06
N ASP A 42 4.82 -7.06 -5.84
CA ASP A 42 5.43 -8.32 -5.39
C ASP A 42 6.39 -8.09 -4.21
N LEU A 43 7.19 -7.03 -4.28
CA LEU A 43 8.07 -6.63 -3.17
C LEU A 43 7.27 -6.31 -1.90
N LEU A 44 6.23 -5.49 -2.00
CA LEU A 44 5.37 -5.14 -0.87
C LEU A 44 4.70 -6.37 -0.26
N GLN A 45 4.23 -7.31 -1.07
CA GLN A 45 3.66 -8.56 -0.56
C GLN A 45 4.68 -9.40 0.21
N ALA A 46 5.90 -9.55 -0.32
CA ALA A 46 6.97 -10.29 0.36
C ALA A 46 7.33 -9.64 1.70
N GLU A 47 7.39 -8.31 1.74
CA GLU A 47 7.68 -7.55 2.95
C GLU A 47 6.55 -7.65 3.98
N LEU A 48 5.28 -7.56 3.57
CA LEU A 48 4.14 -7.74 4.48
C LEU A 48 4.03 -9.17 5.00
N ALA A 49 4.47 -10.18 4.24
CA ALA A 49 4.55 -11.55 4.71
C ALA A 49 5.61 -11.71 5.81
N ALA A 50 6.73 -10.99 5.72
CA ALA A 50 7.80 -11.01 6.72
C ALA A 50 7.53 -10.10 7.93
N ARG A 51 6.95 -8.91 7.70
CA ARG A 51 6.71 -7.86 8.69
C ARG A 51 5.31 -7.25 8.53
N PRO A 52 4.24 -7.97 8.93
CA PRO A 52 2.86 -7.51 8.74
C PRO A 52 2.49 -6.25 9.54
N ALA A 53 3.24 -5.95 10.60
CA ALA A 53 3.04 -4.77 11.45
C ALA A 53 3.84 -3.54 10.99
N ASP A 54 4.51 -3.59 9.84
CA ASP A 54 5.22 -2.45 9.31
C ASP A 54 4.24 -1.43 8.70
N ALA A 55 4.05 -0.32 9.40
CA ALA A 55 3.12 0.72 8.98
C ALA A 55 3.50 1.35 7.63
N HIS A 56 4.79 1.52 7.36
CA HIS A 56 5.26 2.15 6.14
C HIS A 56 4.97 1.28 4.91
N VAL A 57 5.22 -0.03 5.02
CA VAL A 57 4.90 -1.00 3.95
C VAL A 57 3.39 -1.06 3.72
N ASN A 58 2.58 -1.07 4.79
CA ASN A 58 1.11 -1.07 4.67
C ASN A 58 0.59 0.21 4.01
N VAL A 59 1.09 1.39 4.42
CA VAL A 59 0.77 2.67 3.79
C VAL A 59 1.09 2.64 2.30
N LYS A 60 2.27 2.13 1.94
CA LYS A 60 2.70 2.10 0.53
C LYS A 60 1.84 1.17 -0.31
N MET A 61 1.40 0.04 0.24
CA MET A 61 0.47 -0.88 -0.43
C MET A 61 -0.86 -0.22 -0.75
N VAL A 62 -1.43 0.54 0.19
CA VAL A 62 -2.68 1.29 -0.02
C VAL A 62 -2.49 2.36 -1.10
N GLN A 63 -1.43 3.16 -1.01
CA GLN A 63 -1.11 4.18 -2.02
C GLN A 63 -0.95 3.57 -3.42
N LEU A 64 -0.34 2.39 -3.53
CA LEU A 64 -0.14 1.69 -4.79
C LEU A 64 -1.47 1.26 -5.42
N PHE A 65 -2.44 0.80 -4.61
CA PHE A 65 -3.79 0.51 -5.08
C PHE A 65 -4.54 1.76 -5.52
N CYS A 66 -4.47 2.86 -4.76
CA CYS A 66 -5.12 4.11 -5.11
C CYS A 66 -4.59 4.68 -6.43
N GLN A 67 -3.27 4.64 -6.65
CA GLN A 67 -2.63 5.10 -7.89
C GLN A 67 -3.07 4.29 -9.14
N ASP A 68 -3.41 3.01 -8.96
CA ASP A 68 -3.92 2.14 -10.03
C ASP A 68 -5.45 2.23 -10.19
N GLY A 69 -6.12 3.12 -9.43
CA GLY A 69 -7.58 3.26 -9.42
C GLY A 69 -8.33 2.11 -8.74
N ARG A 70 -7.62 1.21 -8.06
CA ARG A 70 -8.17 0.01 -7.40
C ARG A 70 -8.61 0.30 -5.96
N LEU A 71 -9.49 1.28 -5.80
CA LEU A 71 -9.93 1.74 -4.47
C LEU A 71 -10.62 0.65 -3.63
N ASP A 72 -11.37 -0.29 -4.25
CA ASP A 72 -11.95 -1.43 -3.52
C ASP A 72 -10.87 -2.31 -2.85
N GLU A 73 -9.74 -2.54 -3.54
CA GLU A 73 -8.64 -3.34 -3.00
C GLU A 73 -7.88 -2.59 -1.92
N ALA A 74 -7.74 -1.27 -2.08
CA ALA A 74 -7.20 -0.38 -1.05
C ALA A 74 -8.02 -0.47 0.24
N VAL A 75 -9.34 -0.35 0.15
CA VAL A 75 -10.26 -0.44 1.30
C VAL A 75 -10.24 -1.83 1.94
N LYS A 76 -10.26 -2.91 1.13
CA LYS A 76 -10.14 -4.29 1.64
C LYS A 76 -8.86 -4.48 2.44
N HIS A 77 -7.74 -3.93 1.95
CA HIS A 77 -6.46 -3.99 2.64
C HIS A 77 -6.50 -3.25 3.99
N CYS A 78 -7.06 -2.03 4.01
CA CYS A 78 -7.27 -1.24 5.22
C CYS A 78 -8.08 -2.01 6.28
N LEU A 79 -9.23 -2.58 5.89
CA LEU A 79 -10.09 -3.35 6.79
C LEU A 79 -9.38 -4.59 7.33
N ALA A 80 -8.63 -5.30 6.49
CA ALA A 80 -7.88 -6.48 6.90
C ALA A 80 -6.75 -6.14 7.89
N ALA A 81 -6.06 -5.02 7.69
CA ALA A 81 -5.01 -4.54 8.60
C ALA A 81 -5.60 -4.07 9.94
N GLU A 82 -6.72 -3.33 9.93
CA GLU A 82 -7.43 -2.92 11.15
C GLU A 82 -7.94 -4.11 11.96
N LYS A 83 -8.51 -5.13 11.29
CA LYS A 83 -8.99 -6.35 11.96
C LYS A 83 -7.87 -7.08 12.72
N ARG A 84 -6.63 -7.01 12.22
CA ARG A 84 -5.46 -7.60 12.90
C ARG A 84 -4.97 -6.70 14.05
N GLY A 85 -5.28 -5.40 14.03
CA GLY A 85 -4.96 -4.47 15.10
C GLY A 85 -3.46 -4.19 15.29
N LEU A 86 -2.64 -4.47 14.28
CA LEU A 86 -1.17 -4.37 14.38
C LEU A 86 -0.65 -2.94 14.26
N LEU A 87 -1.45 -2.02 13.69
CA LEU A 87 -1.03 -0.66 13.32
C LEU A 87 -1.65 0.43 14.20
N ARG A 88 -2.23 0.06 15.35
CA ARG A 88 -3.01 0.95 16.24
C ARG A 88 -2.28 2.20 16.73
N ASN A 89 -0.94 2.18 16.71
CA ASN A 89 -0.11 3.30 17.17
C ASN A 89 0.50 4.12 16.02
N SER A 90 0.12 3.85 14.77
CA SER A 90 0.68 4.54 13.60
C SER A 90 -0.25 5.66 13.13
N LEU A 91 0.17 6.90 13.31
CA LEU A 91 -0.55 8.07 12.80
C LEU A 91 -0.58 8.09 11.27
N ASP A 92 0.55 7.76 10.64
CA ASP A 92 0.67 7.74 9.17
C ASP A 92 -0.30 6.74 8.54
N TRP A 93 -0.43 5.56 9.17
CA TRP A 93 -1.40 4.55 8.76
C TRP A 93 -2.83 5.08 8.81
N TYR A 94 -3.26 5.63 9.95
CA TYR A 94 -4.62 6.15 10.08
C TYR A 94 -4.92 7.32 9.16
N THR A 95 -3.92 8.17 8.89
CA THR A 95 -4.06 9.26 7.91
C THR A 95 -4.43 8.69 6.54
N VAL A 96 -3.70 7.67 6.09
CA VAL A 96 -3.93 7.04 4.77
C VAL A 96 -5.23 6.25 4.73
N VAL A 97 -5.61 5.57 5.82
CA VAL A 97 -6.90 4.89 5.91
C VAL A 97 -8.04 5.89 5.76
N LEU A 98 -8.00 7.02 6.48
CA LEU A 98 -9.04 8.04 6.42
C LEU A 98 -9.16 8.65 5.02
N THR A 99 -8.04 9.03 4.39
CA THR A 99 -8.07 9.59 3.03
C THR A 99 -8.61 8.59 2.02
N THR A 100 -8.20 7.32 2.12
CA THR A 100 -8.66 6.25 1.21
C THR A 100 -10.16 5.98 1.35
N LEU A 101 -10.67 5.96 2.58
CA LEU A 101 -12.10 5.75 2.82
C LEU A 101 -12.93 6.94 2.34
N GLN A 102 -12.44 8.17 2.53
CA GLN A 102 -13.10 9.36 2.02
C GLN A 102 -13.19 9.33 0.49
N GLU A 103 -12.08 9.06 -0.19
CA GLU A 103 -12.03 8.91 -1.65
C GLU A 103 -12.96 7.80 -2.16
N TYR A 104 -13.08 6.69 -1.42
CA TYR A 104 -13.99 5.60 -1.75
C TYR A 104 -15.46 6.02 -1.64
N LEU A 105 -15.83 6.74 -0.58
CA LEU A 105 -17.22 7.19 -0.37
C LEU A 105 -17.65 8.28 -1.35
N ASP A 106 -16.71 9.11 -1.78
CA ASP A 106 -16.94 10.14 -2.80
C ASP A 106 -17.17 9.54 -4.21
N GLN A 107 -16.96 8.22 -4.40
CA GLN A 107 -17.27 7.57 -5.67
C GLN A 107 -18.79 7.60 -5.96
N PRO A 108 -19.21 7.99 -7.18
CA PRO A 108 -20.63 8.09 -7.55
C PRO A 108 -21.44 6.81 -7.36
N SER A 109 -20.80 5.65 -7.54
CA SER A 109 -21.35 4.31 -7.34
C SER A 109 -21.68 4.01 -5.88
N VAL A 110 -20.86 4.51 -4.95
CA VAL A 110 -21.00 4.30 -3.50
C VAL A 110 -21.96 5.34 -2.90
N SER A 111 -21.83 6.61 -3.30
CA SER A 111 -22.72 7.71 -2.88
C SER A 111 -24.19 7.46 -3.25
N SER A 112 -24.45 6.80 -4.40
CA SER A 112 -25.82 6.44 -4.80
C SER A 112 -26.44 5.39 -3.88
N ASN A 113 -25.64 4.47 -3.33
CA ASN A 113 -26.13 3.47 -2.38
C ASN A 113 -26.54 4.12 -1.05
N GLU A 114 -25.77 5.08 -0.50
CA GLU A 114 -26.15 5.80 0.71
C GLU A 114 -27.51 6.51 0.60
N LYS A 115 -27.80 7.10 -0.57
CA LYS A 115 -29.09 7.75 -0.84
C LYS A 115 -30.23 6.73 -0.90
N MET A 116 -29.98 5.53 -1.43
CA MET A 116 -30.95 4.45 -1.49
C MET A 116 -31.28 3.90 -0.09
N TYR A 117 -30.28 3.70 0.78
CA TYR A 117 -30.50 3.24 2.15
C TYR A 117 -31.28 4.26 2.99
N ARG A 118 -31.03 5.56 2.81
CA ARG A 118 -31.81 6.62 3.48
C ARG A 118 -33.25 6.77 2.98
N HIS A 119 -33.60 6.20 1.84
CA HIS A 119 -34.98 6.16 1.34
C HIS A 119 -35.76 4.91 1.75
N LEU A 120 -35.08 3.91 2.30
CA LEU A 120 -35.66 2.63 2.74
C LEU A 120 -35.88 2.56 4.25
N GLN A 121 -35.64 3.65 4.99
CA GLN A 121 -35.83 3.79 6.43
C GLN A 121 -36.92 4.80 6.73
#